data_AF-A0A9P8UC57-F1
#
_entry.id   AF-A0A9P8UC57-F1
#
_cell.length_a   1.000
_cell.length_b   1.000
_cell.length_c   1.000
_cell.angle_alpha   90.00
_cell.angle_beta   90.00
_cell.angle_gamma   90.00
#
_symmetry.space_group_name_H-M   'P 1'
#
loop_
_entity.id
_entity.type
_entity.pdbx_description
1 polymer ?
#
loop_
_entity_poly.entity_id
_entity_poly.type
_entity_poly.pdbx_seq_one_letter_code
_entity_poly.pdbx_strand_id
1 'polypeptide(L)'
;MQAILPIPHEGPMNVSVVDTATNAVIGDPLIEFASYADESLAELPANNTDFSVTIPQLEAGQCAQAGDCVLQWFWFGTAAQQTYESCVDFVL
;
A
#
# COMPACT_ATOMS: atom_id res chain seq x y z
N MET A 1 6.40 3.43 6.73
CA MET A 1 5.94 2.03 6.64
C MET A 1 7.13 1.18 6.30
N GLN A 2 7.20 -0.03 6.85
CA GLN A 2 8.27 -0.99 6.54
C GLN A 2 7.66 -2.25 5.95
N ALA A 3 8.14 -2.64 4.77
CA ALA A 3 7.79 -3.89 4.11
C ALA A 3 8.97 -4.85 4.16
N ILE A 4 8.71 -6.10 4.54
CA ILE A 4 9.68 -7.19 4.46
C ILE A 4 9.30 -8.00 3.23
N LEU A 5 10.21 -8.13 2.27
CA LEU A 5 9.99 -8.82 1.00
C LEU A 5 10.92 -10.04 0.91
N PRO A 6 10.54 -11.20 1.50
CA PRO A 6 11.39 -12.38 1.47
C PRO A 6 11.63 -12.92 0.05
N ILE A 7 10.64 -12.75 -0.83
CA ILE A 7 10.70 -13.14 -2.24
C ILE A 7 10.16 -11.98 -3.07
N PRO A 8 11.00 -11.32 -3.89
CA PRO A 8 10.56 -10.27 -4.80
C PRO A 8 9.83 -10.85 -6.03
N HIS A 9 8.83 -10.10 -6.50
CA HIS A 9 7.99 -10.37 -7.67
C HIS A 9 7.59 -9.06 -8.35
N GLU A 10 8.19 -8.77 -9.48
CA GLU A 10 7.99 -7.53 -10.22
C GLU A 10 6.51 -7.31 -10.52
N GLY A 11 6.05 -6.10 -10.24
CA GLY A 11 4.76 -5.62 -10.71
C GLY A 11 4.29 -4.36 -10.00
N PRO A 12 3.06 -3.91 -10.25
CA PRO A 12 2.56 -2.67 -9.68
C PRO A 12 2.29 -2.80 -8.19
N MET A 13 2.55 -1.72 -7.45
CA MET A 13 2.27 -1.60 -6.02
C MET A 13 1.73 -0.21 -5.71
N ASN A 14 0.76 -0.12 -4.81
CA ASN A 14 0.38 1.15 -4.21
C ASN A 14 0.07 1.03 -2.71
N VAL A 15 0.06 2.20 -2.05
CA VAL A 15 -0.59 2.33 -0.73
C VAL A 15 -1.71 3.33 -0.82
N SER A 16 -2.89 2.93 -0.36
CA SER A 16 -4.11 3.74 -0.43
C SER A 16 -4.82 3.76 0.93
N VAL A 17 -5.57 4.82 1.21
CA VAL A 17 -6.57 4.79 2.27
C VAL A 17 -7.79 4.07 1.75
N VAL A 18 -8.28 3.06 2.46
CA VAL A 18 -9.47 2.29 2.08
C VAL A 18 -10.53 2.40 3.17
N ASP A 19 -11.74 2.78 2.79
CA ASP A 19 -12.95 2.67 3.60
C ASP A 19 -13.33 1.19 3.70
N THR A 20 -13.33 0.65 4.91
CA THR A 20 -13.49 -0.81 5.11
C THR A 20 -14.94 -1.27 4.93
N ALA A 21 -15.91 -0.39 5.14
CA ALA A 21 -17.33 -0.72 5.05
C ALA A 21 -17.76 -0.88 3.58
N THR A 22 -17.18 -0.07 2.70
CA THR A 22 -17.49 -0.04 1.26
C THR A 22 -16.43 -0.75 0.41
N ASN A 23 -15.26 -1.06 0.98
CA ASN A 23 -14.08 -1.56 0.27
C ASN A 23 -13.67 -0.62 -0.89
N ALA A 24 -13.74 0.69 -0.64
CA ALA A 24 -13.46 1.72 -1.62
C ALA A 24 -12.22 2.51 -1.23
N VAL A 25 -11.40 2.84 -2.23
CA VAL A 25 -10.26 3.75 -2.06
C VAL A 25 -10.78 5.17 -1.83
N ILE A 26 -10.24 5.85 -0.82
CA ILE A 26 -10.49 7.26 -0.53
C ILE A 26 -9.37 8.09 -1.15
N GLY A 27 -9.73 8.93 -2.14
CA GLY A 27 -8.78 9.79 -2.83
C GLY A 27 -7.87 9.04 -3.80
N ASP A 28 -6.67 9.59 -4.03
CA ASP A 28 -5.63 8.99 -4.86
C ASP A 28 -4.68 8.13 -4.01
N PRO A 29 -3.96 7.16 -4.61
CA PRO A 29 -2.91 6.44 -3.91
C PRO A 29 -1.88 7.38 -3.27
N LEU A 30 -1.51 7.09 -2.02
CA LEU A 30 -0.54 7.87 -1.25
C LEU A 30 0.89 7.71 -1.77
N ILE A 31 1.15 6.56 -2.39
CA ILE A 31 2.37 6.24 -3.15
C ILE A 31 2.02 5.15 -4.17
N GLU A 32 2.66 5.19 -5.33
CA GLU A 32 2.45 4.22 -6.40
C GLU A 32 3.78 3.92 -7.11
N PHE A 33 3.93 2.66 -7.48
CA PHE A 33 5.05 2.14 -8.26
C PHE A 33 4.49 1.38 -9.46
N ALA A 34 4.92 1.75 -10.67
CA ALA A 34 4.62 0.96 -11.86
C ALA A 34 5.37 -0.38 -11.86
N SER A 35 6.59 -0.38 -11.30
CA SER A 35 7.44 -1.55 -11.12
C SER A 35 8.00 -1.55 -9.69
N TYR A 36 7.61 -2.54 -8.92
CA TYR A 36 7.96 -2.72 -7.52
C TYR A 36 8.51 -4.13 -7.28
N ALA A 37 9.48 -4.24 -6.38
CA ALA A 37 10.11 -5.51 -6.02
C ALA A 37 10.60 -6.33 -7.23
N ASP A 38 11.23 -5.67 -8.20
CA ASP A 38 11.79 -6.31 -9.40
C ASP A 38 12.95 -7.26 -9.04
N GLU A 39 12.69 -8.57 -9.15
CA GLU A 39 13.65 -9.64 -8.84
C GLU A 39 14.81 -9.75 -9.82
N SER A 40 14.78 -9.02 -10.95
CA SER A 40 15.88 -8.97 -11.90
C SER A 40 17.00 -8.00 -11.49
N LEU A 41 16.71 -7.09 -10.55
CA LEU A 41 17.68 -6.13 -10.04
C LEU A 41 18.65 -6.78 -9.05
N ALA A 42 19.92 -6.36 -9.08
CA ALA A 42 20.93 -6.82 -8.12
C ALA A 42 20.63 -6.37 -6.69
N GLU A 43 19.96 -5.22 -6.54
CA GLU A 43 19.51 -4.65 -5.27
C GLU A 43 18.18 -3.92 -5.52
N LEU A 44 17.23 -4.09 -4.60
CA LEU A 44 15.95 -3.39 -4.68
C LEU A 44 16.13 -1.91 -4.29
N PRO A 45 15.41 -0.98 -4.95
CA PRO A 45 15.29 0.39 -4.47
C PRO A 45 14.92 0.44 -2.98
N ALA A 46 15.62 1.26 -2.19
CA ALA A 46 15.42 1.33 -0.73
C ALA A 46 13.97 1.67 -0.34
N ASN A 47 13.30 2.50 -1.16
CA ASN A 47 11.90 2.86 -0.96
C ASN A 47 10.90 1.76 -1.32
N ASN A 48 11.35 0.59 -1.78
CA ASN A 48 10.47 -0.58 -1.85
C ASN A 48 10.21 -1.16 -0.45
N THR A 49 11.16 -1.05 0.49
CA THR A 49 11.02 -1.66 1.82
C THR A 49 10.89 -0.64 2.95
N ASP A 50 11.39 0.59 2.76
CA ASP A 50 11.27 1.66 3.75
C ASP A 50 10.85 2.98 3.09
N PHE A 51 9.59 3.36 3.29
CA PHE A 51 9.02 4.56 2.71
C PHE A 51 7.99 5.21 3.63
N SER A 52 7.80 6.51 3.45
CA SER A 52 6.79 7.29 4.17
C SER A 52 5.67 7.71 3.23
N VAL A 53 4.46 7.78 3.77
CA VAL A 53 3.28 8.34 3.09
C VAL A 53 2.74 9.48 3.93
N THR A 54 2.09 10.44 3.28
CA THR A 54 1.36 11.51 3.97
C THR A 54 -0.12 11.26 3.80
N ILE A 55 -0.85 11.09 4.91
CA ILE A 55 -2.30 10.99 4.85
C ILE A 55 -2.85 12.39 4.57
N PRO A 56 -3.67 12.59 3.51
CA PRO A 56 -4.24 13.89 3.22
C PRO A 56 -5.27 14.29 4.28
N GLN A 57 -5.70 15.54 4.25
CA GLN A 57 -6.87 15.95 5.03
C GLN A 57 -8.09 15.15 4.57
N LEU A 58 -8.67 14.40 5.50
CA LEU A 58 -9.88 13.63 5.27
C LEU A 58 -11.13 14.44 5.61
N GLU A 59 -12.29 13.96 5.17
CA GLU A 59 -13.58 14.55 5.53
C GLU A 59 -13.81 14.48 7.05
N ALA A 60 -14.55 15.45 7.59
CA ALA A 60 -14.80 15.49 9.03
C ALA A 60 -15.54 14.22 9.49
N GLY A 61 -14.92 13.48 10.41
CA GLY A 61 -15.46 12.22 10.94
C GLY A 61 -15.12 10.97 10.11
N GLN A 62 -14.40 11.11 9.00
CA GLN A 62 -13.90 9.97 8.22
C GLN A 62 -12.65 9.39 8.88
N CYS A 63 -12.59 8.05 9.00
CA CYS A 63 -11.49 7.34 9.67
C CYS A 63 -11.29 7.74 11.15
N ALA A 64 -12.38 8.06 11.86
CA ALA A 64 -12.34 8.57 13.23
C ALA A 64 -12.45 7.47 14.30
N GLN A 65 -12.83 6.25 13.90
CA GLN A 65 -12.92 5.07 14.75
C GLN A 65 -12.07 3.95 14.18
N ALA A 66 -11.50 3.13 15.08
CA ALA A 66 -10.74 1.95 14.68
C ALA A 66 -11.58 1.05 13.78
N GLY A 67 -11.00 0.67 12.64
CA GLY A 67 -11.67 -0.13 11.64
C GLY A 67 -12.50 0.66 10.63
N ASP A 68 -12.71 1.96 10.76
CA ASP A 68 -13.37 2.78 9.72
C ASP A 68 -12.56 2.74 8.42
N CYS A 69 -11.24 2.86 8.55
CA CYS A 69 -10.31 2.91 7.43
C CYS A 69 -9.03 2.13 7.71
N VAL A 70 -8.36 1.75 6.63
CA VAL A 70 -7.03 1.16 6.68
C VAL A 70 -6.10 1.82 5.67
N LEU A 71 -4.81 1.84 5.98
CA LEU A 71 -3.77 1.97 4.96
C LEU A 71 -3.58 0.59 4.34
N GLN A 72 -4.04 0.41 3.11
CA GLN A 72 -3.86 -0.81 2.36
C GLN A 72 -2.61 -0.70 1.49
N TRP A 73 -1.63 -1.56 1.74
CA TRP A 73 -0.54 -1.87 0.81
C TRP A 73 -1.02 -2.99 -0.11
N PHE A 74 -1.19 -2.67 -1.39
CA PHE A 74 -1.62 -3.61 -2.42
C PHE A 74 -0.49 -3.78 -3.43
N TRP A 75 -0.12 -5.02 -3.71
CA TRP A 75 0.93 -5.37 -4.65
C TRP A 75 0.48 -6.55 -5.51
N PHE A 76 0.63 -6.42 -6.82
CA PHE A 76 0.39 -7.50 -7.75
C PHE A 76 1.70 -7.91 -8.43
N GLY A 77 2.20 -9.11 -8.14
CA GLY A 77 3.35 -9.68 -8.83
C GLY A 77 2.94 -10.22 -10.20
N THR A 78 3.37 -9.57 -11.27
CA THR A 78 2.86 -9.78 -12.64
C THR A 78 3.17 -11.18 -13.15
N ALA A 79 4.42 -11.61 -13.07
CA ALA A 79 4.85 -12.93 -13.54
C ALA A 79 4.32 -14.05 -12.63
N ALA A 80 4.24 -13.80 -11.32
CA ALA A 80 3.71 -14.73 -10.35
C ALA A 80 2.18 -14.88 -10.42
N GLN A 81 1.49 -13.89 -11.00
CA GLN A 81 0.03 -13.75 -11.02
C GLN A 81 -0.58 -13.82 -9.61
N GLN A 82 0.06 -13.15 -8.65
CA GLN A 82 -0.30 -13.18 -7.24
C GLN A 82 -0.51 -11.78 -6.71
N THR A 83 -1.57 -11.63 -5.91
CA THR A 83 -1.85 -10.41 -5.17
C THR A 83 -1.42 -10.59 -3.72
N TYR A 84 -0.76 -9.58 -3.20
CA TYR A 84 -0.33 -9.45 -1.83
C TYR A 84 -0.95 -8.18 -1.27
N GLU A 85 -1.65 -8.33 -0.16
CA GLU A 85 -2.33 -7.21 0.51
C GLU A 85 -1.99 -7.22 1.99
N SER A 86 -1.72 -6.03 2.53
CA SER A 86 -1.59 -5.81 3.96
C SER A 86 -2.30 -4.52 4.35
N CYS A 87 -3.07 -4.58 5.43
CA CYS A 87 -3.85 -3.44 5.91
C CYS A 87 -3.40 -3.06 7.31
N VAL A 88 -3.17 -1.77 7.52
CA VAL A 88 -2.87 -1.18 8.83
C VAL A 88 -4.01 -0.26 9.22
N ASP A 89 -4.69 -0.58 10.31
CA ASP A 89 -5.73 0.24 10.91
C ASP A 89 -5.13 1.54 11.48
N PHE A 90 -5.86 2.65 11.35
CA PHE A 90 -5.45 3.95 11.86
C PHE A 90 -6.66 4.80 12.24
N VAL A 91 -6.43 5.80 13.10
CA VAL A 91 -7.41 6.83 13.46
C VAL A 91 -6.73 8.21 13.42
N LEU A 92 -7.47 9.24 13.02
CA LEU A 92 -7.01 10.64 12.96
C LEU A 92 -7.92 11.59 13.74
#